data_AF-A0A1Q8KK61-F1
#
_entry.id   AF-A0A1Q8KK61-F1
#
_cell.length_a   1.000
_cell.length_b   1.000
_cell.length_c   1.000
_cell.angle_alpha   90.00
_cell.angle_beta   90.00
_cell.angle_gamma   90.00
#
_symmetry.space_group_name_H-M   'P 1'
#
loop_
_entity.id
_entity.type
_entity.pdbx_description
1 polymer ?
#
loop_
_entity_poly.entity_id
_entity_poly.type
_entity_poly.pdbx_seq_one_letter_code
_entity_poly.pdbx_strand_id
1 'polypeptide(L)'
;MSGKSATPDAVTWVGELDRLAPLRDLRVGPGFHAARLLVTVGGTPQGQVTVPLRNGHATIAELNAALITLGPPEAVVPAPVGSDPVTVVVATRNRPESLARCLRAVLASDHPALSVVVVDNDPDDERTQQAVTATGSPRVRYVREPRRGASVGRNRGLAEARTDLVAFTDDDTEVDPAWASRIAGAFAADPDLACVSGPVLAARLGSPEERAADTALAWNKGFTARRFSLAAPPPDSPIFPFAPGLLGIGANLAVRATAARSVGGFDEAMGPGTPTHGGEDCEFLVRMILAGHVLGYLPGAYLWHHHRPDQEALRKQMEGYAVGLGSFLAKVALSPQGRSAALRRLPAAVARLRHISAREAGAGDAMPADADQTRTRGMLNGPRAYLQSRRAVRRAGGAVPPLMGFVGPAVVPGHRTVTASGAFPAAGQQPAEDGERAGTDPVVPA
;
A
#
# COMPACT_ATOMS: atom_id res chain seq x y z
N MET A 1 -15.39 -19.01 -27.72
CA MET A 1 -15.48 -17.57 -28.06
C MET A 1 -14.47 -16.85 -27.19
N SER A 2 -13.44 -16.28 -27.81
CA SER A 2 -12.28 -15.64 -27.16
C SER A 2 -12.72 -14.57 -26.17
N GLY A 3 -12.24 -14.67 -24.92
CA GLY A 3 -12.45 -13.68 -23.88
C GLY A 3 -11.86 -12.34 -24.31
N LYS A 4 -12.73 -11.39 -24.68
CA LYS A 4 -12.31 -10.00 -24.76
C LYS A 4 -12.03 -9.54 -23.34
N SER A 5 -10.74 -9.45 -23.00
CA SER A 5 -10.24 -8.64 -21.90
C SER A 5 -11.00 -7.32 -21.89
N ALA A 6 -11.54 -6.92 -20.73
CA ALA A 6 -12.08 -5.59 -20.56
C ALA A 6 -11.03 -4.57 -21.04
N THR A 7 -11.45 -3.60 -21.85
CA THR A 7 -10.57 -2.53 -22.31
C THR A 7 -10.12 -1.72 -21.08
N PRO A 8 -8.82 -1.36 -20.96
CA PRO A 8 -8.30 -0.56 -19.84
C PRO A 8 -9.11 0.71 -19.57
N ASP A 9 -9.78 1.25 -20.59
CA ASP A 9 -10.53 2.49 -20.55
C ASP A 9 -12.04 2.33 -20.23
N ALA A 10 -12.52 1.12 -19.95
CA ALA A 10 -13.93 0.91 -19.61
C ALA A 10 -14.26 1.55 -18.26
N VAL A 11 -15.31 2.39 -18.22
CA VAL A 11 -15.88 2.91 -16.96
C VAL A 11 -16.26 1.74 -16.07
N THR A 12 -15.58 1.60 -14.94
CA THR A 12 -15.59 0.38 -14.14
C THR A 12 -16.25 0.63 -12.79
N TRP A 13 -17.30 -0.15 -12.51
CA TRP A 13 -17.88 -0.21 -11.17
C TRP A 13 -16.98 -1.04 -10.27
N VAL A 14 -16.86 -0.66 -8.99
CA VAL A 14 -16.07 -1.41 -8.01
C VAL A 14 -17.00 -1.94 -6.94
N GLY A 15 -16.81 -3.20 -6.54
CA GLY A 15 -17.51 -3.76 -5.40
C GLY A 15 -16.88 -5.05 -4.88
N GLU A 16 -17.63 -5.71 -4.00
CA GLU A 16 -17.23 -6.96 -3.34
C GLU A 16 -18.25 -8.07 -3.62
N LEU A 17 -17.75 -9.30 -3.70
CA LEU A 17 -18.55 -10.52 -3.86
C LEU A 17 -17.97 -11.61 -2.94
N ASP A 18 -18.77 -12.06 -1.97
CA ASP A 18 -18.43 -13.21 -1.13
C ASP A 18 -18.95 -14.51 -1.76
N ARG A 19 -18.07 -15.49 -1.94
CA ARG A 19 -18.39 -16.78 -2.59
C ARG A 19 -19.27 -17.70 -1.73
N LEU A 20 -19.39 -17.44 -0.44
CA LEU A 20 -20.31 -18.15 0.44
C LEU A 20 -21.73 -17.56 0.41
N ALA A 21 -21.90 -16.35 -0.15
CA ALA A 21 -23.20 -15.75 -0.37
C ALA A 21 -23.86 -16.30 -1.65
N PRO A 22 -25.21 -16.35 -1.72
CA PRO A 22 -25.91 -16.75 -2.94
C PRO A 22 -25.55 -15.85 -4.13
N LEU A 23 -24.99 -16.43 -5.19
CA LEU A 23 -24.63 -15.70 -6.39
C LEU A 23 -25.89 -15.23 -7.14
N ARG A 24 -25.89 -13.96 -7.55
CA ARG A 24 -26.98 -13.33 -8.30
C ARG A 24 -26.41 -12.57 -9.49
N ASP A 25 -27.26 -12.28 -10.47
CA ASP A 25 -26.93 -11.32 -11.52
C ASP A 25 -26.49 -9.99 -10.90
N LEU A 26 -25.39 -9.44 -11.37
CA LEU A 26 -24.89 -8.14 -10.95
C LEU A 26 -25.57 -7.05 -11.78
N ARG A 27 -26.25 -6.12 -11.13
CA ARG A 27 -26.88 -4.95 -11.75
C ARG A 27 -26.38 -3.67 -11.10
N VAL A 28 -25.82 -2.78 -11.91
CA VAL A 28 -25.30 -1.48 -11.52
C VAL A 28 -25.80 -0.41 -12.50
N GLY A 29 -25.42 0.85 -12.30
CA GLY A 29 -25.82 1.94 -13.20
C GLY A 29 -25.45 1.64 -14.67
N PRO A 30 -26.30 2.01 -15.65
CA PRO A 30 -26.09 1.66 -17.06
C PRO A 30 -24.85 2.32 -17.69
N GLY A 31 -24.28 3.34 -17.03
CA GLY A 31 -23.02 3.99 -17.44
C GLY A 31 -21.75 3.20 -17.13
N PHE A 32 -21.85 2.05 -16.45
CA PHE A 32 -20.71 1.16 -16.21
C PHE A 32 -20.64 0.05 -17.26
N HIS A 33 -19.43 -0.17 -17.78
CA HIS A 33 -19.14 -1.14 -18.84
C HIS A 33 -18.31 -2.33 -18.35
N ALA A 34 -17.79 -2.25 -17.12
CA ALA A 34 -17.14 -3.35 -16.43
C ALA A 34 -17.41 -3.26 -14.92
N ALA A 35 -17.26 -4.38 -14.21
CA ALA A 35 -17.23 -4.43 -12.76
C ALA A 35 -15.94 -5.10 -12.30
N ARG A 36 -15.17 -4.41 -11.44
CA ARG A 36 -14.03 -4.96 -10.71
C ARG A 36 -14.49 -5.38 -9.32
N LEU A 37 -14.44 -6.68 -9.06
CA LEU A 37 -14.92 -7.29 -7.84
C LEU A 37 -13.74 -7.77 -7.01
N LEU A 38 -13.66 -7.32 -5.76
CA LEU A 38 -12.94 -8.07 -4.73
C LEU A 38 -13.74 -9.33 -4.43
N VAL A 39 -13.10 -10.49 -4.56
CA VAL A 39 -13.73 -11.77 -4.30
C VAL A 39 -13.22 -12.29 -2.97
N THR A 40 -14.16 -12.55 -2.06
CA THR A 40 -13.89 -13.05 -0.71
C THR A 40 -14.50 -14.44 -0.50
N VAL A 41 -13.98 -15.19 0.48
CA VAL A 41 -14.58 -16.42 0.99
C VAL A 41 -14.72 -16.24 2.50
N GLY A 42 -15.96 -16.05 2.98
CA GLY A 42 -16.20 -15.74 4.39
C GLY A 42 -15.47 -14.47 4.84
N GLY A 43 -15.48 -13.44 3.99
CA GLY A 43 -14.80 -12.16 4.19
C GLY A 43 -13.28 -12.19 3.98
N THR A 44 -12.66 -13.36 3.75
CA THR A 44 -11.22 -13.43 3.47
C THR A 44 -10.95 -13.24 1.97
N PRO A 45 -10.14 -12.26 1.55
CA PRO A 45 -9.83 -12.03 0.15
C PRO A 45 -9.15 -13.23 -0.52
N GLN A 46 -9.74 -13.67 -1.62
CA GLN A 46 -9.16 -14.66 -2.53
C GLN A 46 -8.45 -13.98 -3.71
N GLY A 47 -9.04 -12.91 -4.23
CA GLY A 47 -8.54 -12.28 -5.47
C GLY A 47 -9.39 -11.11 -5.94
N GLN A 48 -9.03 -10.56 -7.10
CA GLN A 48 -9.86 -9.61 -7.83
C GLN A 48 -10.17 -10.15 -9.23
N VAL A 49 -11.41 -10.00 -9.66
CA VAL A 49 -11.83 -10.29 -11.03
C VAL A 49 -12.42 -9.04 -11.66
N THR A 50 -12.30 -8.93 -12.98
CA THR A 50 -13.01 -7.89 -13.75
C THR A 50 -13.93 -8.58 -14.74
N VAL A 51 -15.22 -8.24 -14.70
CA VAL A 51 -16.24 -8.76 -15.62
C VAL A 51 -16.78 -7.65 -16.51
N PRO A 52 -17.04 -7.92 -17.80
CA PRO A 52 -17.71 -6.95 -18.65
C PRO A 52 -19.18 -6.79 -18.24
N LEU A 53 -19.73 -5.59 -18.42
CA LEU A 53 -21.14 -5.30 -18.19
C LEU A 53 -21.82 -4.89 -19.51
N ARG A 54 -23.03 -5.38 -19.73
CA ARG A 54 -23.91 -4.92 -20.83
C ARG A 54 -25.05 -4.12 -20.24
N ASN A 55 -25.09 -2.81 -20.51
CA ASN A 55 -26.05 -1.87 -19.88
C ASN A 55 -26.09 -1.99 -18.34
N GLY A 56 -24.91 -2.03 -17.70
CA GLY A 56 -24.79 -2.18 -16.26
C GLY A 56 -25.13 -3.58 -15.71
N HIS A 57 -25.24 -4.61 -16.55
CA HIS A 57 -25.64 -5.96 -16.14
C HIS A 57 -24.57 -7.01 -16.50
N ALA A 58 -24.25 -7.88 -15.55
CA ALA A 58 -23.53 -9.15 -15.76
C ALA A 58 -24.37 -10.31 -15.23
N THR A 59 -24.43 -11.38 -16.01
CA THR A 59 -25.16 -12.60 -15.68
C THR A 59 -24.39 -13.47 -14.67
N ILE A 60 -25.10 -14.33 -13.93
CA ILE A 60 -24.48 -15.36 -13.09
C ILE A 60 -23.45 -16.20 -13.86
N ALA A 61 -23.71 -16.52 -15.13
CA ALA A 61 -22.79 -17.30 -15.96
C ALA A 61 -21.46 -16.57 -16.20
N GLU A 62 -21.50 -15.26 -16.46
CA GLU A 62 -20.31 -14.43 -16.63
C GLU A 62 -19.54 -14.26 -15.33
N LEU A 63 -20.25 -14.09 -14.19
CA LEU A 63 -19.63 -14.05 -12.88
C LEU A 63 -18.95 -15.38 -12.55
N ASN A 64 -19.62 -16.52 -12.74
CA ASN A 64 -19.04 -17.85 -12.51
C ASN A 64 -17.80 -18.09 -13.37
N ALA A 65 -17.84 -17.74 -14.66
CA ALA A 65 -16.69 -17.87 -15.54
C ALA A 65 -15.48 -17.09 -15.03
N ALA A 66 -15.69 -15.89 -14.49
CA ALA A 66 -14.63 -15.10 -13.89
C ALA A 66 -14.14 -15.68 -12.55
N LEU A 67 -15.03 -16.19 -11.71
CA LEU A 67 -14.67 -16.78 -10.41
C LEU A 67 -13.84 -18.06 -10.53
N ILE A 68 -14.01 -18.83 -11.61
CA ILE A 68 -13.22 -20.05 -11.88
C ILE A 68 -11.72 -19.74 -11.95
N THR A 69 -11.33 -18.57 -12.43
CA THR A 69 -9.91 -18.19 -12.59
C THR A 69 -9.18 -18.00 -11.26
N LEU A 70 -9.93 -17.82 -10.15
CA LEU A 70 -9.36 -17.69 -8.81
C LEU A 70 -9.15 -19.04 -8.11
N GLY A 71 -9.55 -20.14 -8.75
CA GLY A 71 -9.49 -21.48 -8.16
C GLY A 71 -10.60 -21.76 -7.14
N PRO A 72 -10.52 -22.91 -6.45
CA PRO A 72 -11.55 -23.38 -5.53
C PRO A 72 -11.60 -22.54 -4.24
N PRO A 73 -12.80 -22.20 -3.73
CA PRO A 73 -12.94 -21.42 -2.49
C PRO A 73 -12.42 -22.17 -1.24
N GLU A 74 -12.39 -23.50 -1.27
CA GLU A 74 -11.92 -24.34 -0.15
C GLU A 74 -10.42 -24.19 0.10
N ALA A 75 -9.66 -23.65 -0.87
CA ALA A 75 -8.23 -23.37 -0.70
C ALA A 75 -7.96 -22.06 0.05
N VAL A 76 -8.99 -21.23 0.29
CA VAL A 76 -8.84 -19.95 0.99
C VAL A 76 -8.79 -20.20 2.49
N VAL A 77 -7.62 -19.97 3.07
CA VAL A 77 -7.43 -20.03 4.53
C VAL A 77 -8.01 -18.75 5.15
N PRO A 78 -8.96 -18.85 6.11
CA PRO A 78 -9.51 -17.68 6.78
C PRO A 78 -8.43 -16.81 7.42
N ALA A 79 -8.57 -15.49 7.29
CA ALA A 79 -7.66 -14.56 7.96
C ALA A 79 -7.77 -14.71 9.49
N PRO A 80 -6.65 -14.76 10.24
CA PRO A 80 -6.70 -14.85 11.69
C PRO A 80 -7.37 -13.60 12.26
N VAL A 81 -8.19 -13.76 13.29
CA VAL A 81 -8.83 -12.65 14.01
C VAL A 81 -8.38 -12.65 15.47
N GLY A 82 -8.28 -11.46 16.05
CA GLY A 82 -7.83 -11.26 17.43
C GLY A 82 -8.55 -10.11 18.11
N SER A 83 -8.41 -10.05 19.44
CA SER A 83 -9.08 -9.08 20.30
C SER A 83 -8.12 -8.15 21.04
N ASP A 84 -6.81 -8.21 20.75
CA ASP A 84 -5.84 -7.30 21.34
C ASP A 84 -6.18 -5.84 20.96
N PRO A 85 -6.17 -4.90 21.93
CA PRO A 85 -6.57 -3.52 21.68
C PRO A 85 -5.79 -2.84 20.55
N VAL A 86 -6.51 -2.17 19.64
CA VAL A 86 -5.93 -1.44 18.51
C VAL A 86 -6.26 0.05 18.61
N THR A 87 -5.25 0.91 18.45
CA THR A 87 -5.46 2.34 18.20
C THR A 87 -5.27 2.64 16.72
N VAL A 88 -6.34 3.13 16.07
CA VAL A 88 -6.30 3.65 14.71
C VAL A 88 -5.91 5.11 14.74
N VAL A 89 -4.89 5.49 13.96
CA VAL A 89 -4.42 6.87 13.79
C VAL A 89 -4.81 7.33 12.39
N VAL A 90 -5.56 8.44 12.33
CA VAL A 90 -5.90 9.14 11.08
C VAL A 90 -5.31 10.55 11.16
N ALA A 91 -4.25 10.80 10.40
CA ALA A 91 -3.68 12.14 10.26
C ALA A 91 -4.33 12.83 9.06
N THR A 92 -4.87 14.02 9.27
CA THR A 92 -5.63 14.76 8.26
C THR A 92 -5.28 16.24 8.29
N ARG A 93 -5.52 16.93 7.18
CA ARG A 93 -5.33 18.37 7.06
C ARG A 93 -6.35 18.94 6.08
N ASN A 94 -7.28 19.75 6.57
CA ASN A 94 -8.25 20.51 5.77
C ASN A 94 -9.08 19.63 4.81
N ARG A 95 -9.45 18.41 5.23
CA ARG A 95 -10.27 17.45 4.44
C ARG A 95 -11.43 16.84 5.26
N PRO A 96 -12.31 17.67 5.86
CA PRO A 96 -13.33 17.19 6.79
C PRO A 96 -14.32 16.19 6.17
N GLU A 97 -14.68 16.32 4.90
CA GLU A 97 -15.61 15.40 4.23
C GLU A 97 -14.97 14.03 3.96
N SER A 98 -13.68 14.02 3.62
CA SER A 98 -12.93 12.77 3.46
C SER A 98 -12.77 12.08 4.80
N LEU A 99 -12.34 12.83 5.82
CA LEU A 99 -12.25 12.33 7.19
C LEU A 99 -13.57 11.74 7.68
N ALA A 100 -14.70 12.42 7.45
CA ALA A 100 -16.01 11.91 7.88
C ALA A 100 -16.34 10.55 7.25
N ARG A 101 -15.97 10.33 5.98
CA ARG A 101 -16.13 9.03 5.31
C ARG A 101 -15.21 7.96 5.90
N CYS A 102 -13.92 8.28 6.09
CA CYS A 102 -12.96 7.40 6.73
C CYS A 102 -13.40 7.00 8.14
N LEU A 103 -13.86 7.95 8.96
CA LEU A 103 -14.35 7.69 10.31
C LEU A 103 -15.60 6.81 10.33
N ARG A 104 -16.53 6.96 9.37
CA ARG A 104 -17.67 6.03 9.25
C ARG A 104 -17.20 4.59 9.03
N ALA A 105 -16.23 4.38 8.13
CA ALA A 105 -15.69 3.05 7.85
C ALA A 105 -14.96 2.46 9.08
N VAL A 106 -14.07 3.24 9.71
CA VAL A 106 -13.34 2.81 10.91
C VAL A 106 -14.28 2.50 12.07
N LEU A 107 -15.33 3.30 12.28
CA LEU A 107 -16.30 3.10 13.36
C LEU A 107 -17.28 1.95 13.10
N ALA A 108 -17.42 1.50 11.86
CA ALA A 108 -18.17 0.29 11.51
C ALA A 108 -17.41 -1.01 11.85
N SER A 109 -16.18 -0.91 12.39
CA SER A 109 -15.38 -2.08 12.75
C SER A 109 -16.07 -2.99 13.77
N ASP A 110 -15.89 -4.30 13.59
CA ASP A 110 -16.34 -5.36 14.49
C ASP A 110 -15.43 -5.55 15.73
N HIS A 111 -14.28 -4.87 15.76
CA HIS A 111 -13.26 -5.11 16.76
C HIS A 111 -13.66 -4.54 18.13
N PRO A 112 -13.67 -5.36 19.21
CA PRO A 112 -14.25 -4.97 20.50
C PRO A 112 -13.45 -3.88 21.22
N ALA A 113 -12.14 -3.79 20.98
CA ALA A 113 -11.22 -2.91 21.71
C ALA A 113 -10.58 -1.83 20.81
N LEU A 114 -11.36 -1.29 19.86
CA LEU A 114 -10.90 -0.27 18.93
C LEU A 114 -11.02 1.15 19.50
N SER A 115 -9.94 1.92 19.40
CA SER A 115 -9.90 3.35 19.66
C SER A 115 -9.37 4.11 18.44
N VAL A 116 -9.76 5.37 18.27
CA VAL A 116 -9.34 6.21 17.15
C VAL A 116 -8.72 7.51 17.66
N VAL A 117 -7.56 7.87 17.13
CA VAL A 117 -6.92 9.18 17.30
C VAL A 117 -6.92 9.89 15.95
N VAL A 118 -7.69 10.97 15.87
CA VAL A 118 -7.65 11.90 14.72
C VAL A 118 -6.64 12.99 15.04
N VAL A 119 -5.61 13.08 14.21
CA VAL A 119 -4.60 14.15 14.29
C VAL A 119 -4.89 15.18 13.21
N ASP A 120 -5.37 16.34 13.63
CA ASP A 120 -5.60 17.51 12.78
C ASP A 120 -4.28 18.28 12.62
N ASN A 121 -3.67 18.13 11.46
CA ASN A 121 -2.30 18.56 11.19
C ASN A 121 -2.25 19.92 10.50
N ASP A 122 -1.70 20.92 11.20
CA ASP A 122 -1.62 22.32 10.75
C ASP A 122 -3.00 22.86 10.32
N PRO A 123 -4.01 22.83 11.22
CA PRO A 123 -5.35 23.31 10.92
C PRO A 123 -5.37 24.83 10.76
N ASP A 124 -6.13 25.30 9.76
CA ASP A 124 -6.42 26.72 9.54
C ASP A 124 -7.84 27.13 9.96
N ASP A 125 -8.70 26.16 10.28
CA ASP A 125 -10.06 26.36 10.77
C ASP A 125 -10.52 25.20 11.70
N GLU A 126 -11.80 25.20 12.08
CA GLU A 126 -12.38 24.21 12.99
C GLU A 126 -13.15 23.07 12.31
N ARG A 127 -13.21 23.03 10.96
CA ARG A 127 -14.07 22.07 10.24
C ARG A 127 -13.68 20.62 10.50
N THR A 128 -12.39 20.34 10.65
CA THR A 128 -11.91 18.99 11.05
C THR A 128 -12.45 18.61 12.42
N GLN A 129 -12.37 19.52 13.40
CA GLN A 129 -12.88 19.28 14.76
C GLN A 129 -14.40 19.07 14.78
N GLN A 130 -15.12 19.83 13.96
CA GLN A 130 -16.57 19.69 13.79
C GLN A 130 -16.92 18.32 13.19
N ALA A 131 -16.18 17.87 12.16
CA ALA A 131 -16.36 16.53 11.58
C ALA A 131 -16.11 15.40 12.59
N VAL A 132 -15.12 15.56 13.48
CA VAL A 132 -14.88 14.59 14.57
C VAL A 132 -16.02 14.61 15.59
N THR A 133 -16.42 15.80 16.05
CA THR A 133 -17.52 15.97 17.02
C THR A 133 -18.83 15.36 16.48
N ALA A 134 -19.10 15.54 15.19
CA ALA A 134 -20.30 15.02 14.53
C ALA A 134 -20.39 13.49 14.53
N THR A 135 -19.29 12.77 14.79
CA THR A 135 -19.34 11.30 14.94
C THR A 135 -20.10 10.88 16.21
N GLY A 136 -20.16 11.72 17.24
CA GLY A 136 -20.76 11.41 18.55
C GLY A 136 -20.12 10.21 19.26
N SER A 137 -19.00 9.68 18.76
CA SER A 137 -18.44 8.41 19.21
C SER A 137 -17.39 8.65 20.30
N PRO A 138 -17.54 8.04 21.49
CA PRO A 138 -16.54 8.15 22.56
C PRO A 138 -15.23 7.43 22.22
N ARG A 139 -15.22 6.62 21.15
CA ARG A 139 -14.01 5.94 20.64
C ARG A 139 -13.06 6.89 19.90
N VAL A 140 -13.53 8.08 19.48
CA VAL A 140 -12.74 9.01 18.68
C VAL A 140 -12.20 10.13 19.53
N ARG A 141 -10.87 10.32 19.50
CA ARG A 141 -10.17 11.40 20.16
C ARG A 141 -9.56 12.34 19.15
N TYR A 142 -9.86 13.63 19.28
CA TYR A 142 -9.28 14.70 18.47
C TYR A 142 -7.99 15.21 19.11
N VAL A 143 -6.95 15.40 18.30
CA VAL A 143 -5.65 15.96 18.69
C VAL A 143 -5.21 16.97 17.65
N ARG A 144 -4.81 18.17 18.09
CA ARG A 144 -4.19 19.17 17.21
C ARG A 144 -2.68 18.97 17.15
N GLU A 145 -2.12 19.08 15.95
CA GLU A 145 -0.68 19.12 15.71
C GLU A 145 -0.34 20.35 14.84
N PRO A 146 0.19 21.44 15.42
CA PRO A 146 0.43 22.68 14.69
C PRO A 146 1.58 22.59 13.66
N ARG A 147 2.47 21.60 13.76
CA ARG A 147 3.59 21.46 12.82
C ARG A 147 3.15 20.66 11.59
N ARG A 148 3.09 21.31 10.43
CA ARG A 148 2.78 20.66 9.14
C ARG A 148 3.72 19.49 8.82
N GLY A 149 3.14 18.37 8.38
CA GLY A 149 3.84 17.23 7.80
C GLY A 149 3.13 15.91 8.12
N ALA A 150 2.94 15.05 7.12
CA ALA A 150 2.25 13.76 7.32
C ALA A 150 2.95 12.88 8.37
N SER A 151 4.28 12.79 8.31
CA SER A 151 5.10 12.10 9.32
C SER A 151 4.98 12.72 10.72
N VAL A 152 4.84 14.05 10.81
CA VAL A 152 4.63 14.74 12.09
C VAL A 152 3.27 14.35 12.67
N GLY A 153 2.22 14.35 11.85
CA GLY A 153 0.89 13.90 12.24
C GLY A 153 0.87 12.42 12.68
N ARG A 154 1.52 11.53 11.93
CA ARG A 154 1.63 10.10 12.30
C ARG A 154 2.43 9.89 13.58
N ASN A 155 3.54 10.60 13.77
CA ASN A 155 4.31 10.54 15.01
C ASN A 155 3.52 11.08 16.20
N ARG A 156 2.75 12.16 16.02
CA ARG A 156 1.85 12.66 17.06
C ARG A 156 0.82 11.60 17.41
N GLY A 157 0.17 10.98 16.43
CA GLY A 157 -0.78 9.89 16.66
C GLY A 157 -0.15 8.69 17.37
N LEU A 158 1.06 8.29 16.99
CA LEU A 158 1.83 7.24 17.67
C LEU A 158 2.13 7.60 19.13
N ALA A 159 2.50 8.86 19.41
CA ALA A 159 2.74 9.33 20.78
C ALA A 159 1.46 9.31 21.63
N GLU A 160 0.33 9.54 21.00
CA GLU A 160 -1.01 9.62 21.61
C GLU A 160 -1.70 8.25 21.74
N ALA A 161 -1.23 7.24 21.02
CA ALA A 161 -1.75 5.89 21.09
C ALA A 161 -1.53 5.28 22.48
N ARG A 162 -2.57 4.59 22.99
CA ARG A 162 -2.59 3.98 24.34
C ARG A 162 -2.45 2.47 24.32
N THR A 163 -2.25 1.89 23.14
CA THR A 163 -2.17 0.46 22.88
C THR A 163 -0.80 0.14 22.26
N ASP A 164 -0.36 -1.12 22.31
CA ASP A 164 0.84 -1.53 21.57
C ASP A 164 0.53 -1.68 20.08
N LEU A 165 -0.67 -2.08 19.67
CA LEU A 165 -1.02 -2.18 18.25
C LEU A 165 -1.56 -0.86 17.72
N VAL A 166 -0.78 -0.20 16.86
CA VAL A 166 -1.15 1.08 16.25
C VAL A 166 -1.31 0.89 14.75
N ALA A 167 -2.51 1.15 14.25
CA ALA A 167 -2.82 1.09 12.83
C ALA A 167 -2.95 2.50 12.26
N PHE A 168 -2.33 2.76 11.12
CA PHE A 168 -2.39 4.02 10.38
C PHE A 168 -3.25 3.82 9.15
N THR A 169 -4.16 4.76 8.93
CA THR A 169 -4.91 4.86 7.68
C THR A 169 -5.10 6.31 7.27
N ASP A 170 -5.22 6.57 5.97
CA ASP A 170 -5.38 7.93 5.45
C ASP A 170 -6.87 8.34 5.45
N ASP A 171 -7.14 9.65 5.47
CA ASP A 171 -8.51 10.19 5.52
C ASP A 171 -9.31 9.96 4.22
N ASP A 172 -8.68 9.46 3.15
CA ASP A 172 -9.27 9.11 1.86
C ASP A 172 -9.40 7.60 1.66
N THR A 173 -9.50 6.85 2.77
CA THR A 173 -9.69 5.41 2.80
C THR A 173 -11.00 4.98 3.47
N GLU A 174 -11.47 3.78 3.13
CA GLU A 174 -12.56 3.07 3.79
C GLU A 174 -12.07 1.65 4.12
N VAL A 175 -11.84 1.37 5.41
CA VAL A 175 -11.36 0.07 5.89
C VAL A 175 -12.51 -0.95 5.95
N ASP A 176 -12.20 -2.23 5.76
CA ASP A 176 -13.13 -3.33 5.99
C ASP A 176 -13.54 -3.43 7.48
N PRO A 177 -14.79 -3.79 7.82
CA PRO A 177 -15.21 -3.93 9.23
C PRO A 177 -14.33 -4.86 10.08
N ALA A 178 -13.80 -5.94 9.49
CA ALA A 178 -12.93 -6.89 10.18
C ALA A 178 -11.43 -6.50 10.12
N TRP A 179 -11.09 -5.34 9.55
CA TRP A 179 -9.71 -4.89 9.34
C TRP A 179 -8.89 -4.89 10.64
N ALA A 180 -9.40 -4.27 11.71
CA ALA A 180 -8.69 -4.21 12.99
C ALA A 180 -8.61 -5.57 13.70
N SER A 181 -9.68 -6.37 13.64
CA SER A 181 -9.69 -7.74 14.16
C SER A 181 -8.66 -8.63 13.45
N ARG A 182 -8.51 -8.50 12.13
CA ARG A 182 -7.52 -9.24 11.35
C ARG A 182 -6.09 -8.77 11.60
N ILE A 183 -5.88 -7.47 11.81
CA ILE A 183 -4.59 -6.93 12.25
C ILE A 183 -4.19 -7.53 13.59
N ALA A 184 -5.08 -7.48 14.59
CA ALA A 184 -4.83 -8.05 15.92
C ALA A 184 -4.55 -9.56 15.83
N GLY A 185 -5.33 -10.30 15.03
CA GLY A 185 -5.14 -11.72 14.79
C GLY A 185 -3.78 -12.06 14.19
N ALA A 186 -3.28 -11.25 13.25
CA ALA A 186 -1.97 -11.47 12.64
C ALA A 186 -0.82 -11.27 13.65
N PHE A 187 -0.87 -10.22 14.48
CA PHE A 187 0.14 -10.00 15.53
C PHE A 187 0.10 -11.06 16.63
N ALA A 188 -1.09 -11.63 16.91
CA ALA A 188 -1.23 -12.74 17.85
C ALA A 188 -0.69 -14.06 17.25
N ALA A 189 -0.90 -14.30 15.95
CA ALA A 189 -0.45 -15.51 15.27
C ALA A 189 1.07 -15.56 15.02
N ASP A 190 1.72 -14.41 14.82
CA ASP A 190 3.18 -14.31 14.66
C ASP A 190 3.73 -13.19 15.57
N PRO A 191 4.14 -13.52 16.81
CA PRO A 191 4.64 -12.56 17.78
C PRO A 191 5.88 -11.77 17.32
N ASP A 192 6.67 -12.30 16.38
CA ASP A 192 7.86 -11.63 15.84
C ASP A 192 7.50 -10.45 14.92
N LEU A 193 6.26 -10.40 14.42
CA LEU A 193 5.81 -9.29 13.58
C LEU A 193 5.89 -7.98 14.36
N ALA A 194 6.64 -7.04 13.78
CA ALA A 194 6.73 -5.68 14.26
C ALA A 194 5.82 -4.74 13.47
N CYS A 195 5.49 -5.11 12.23
CA CYS A 195 4.69 -4.31 11.32
C CYS A 195 3.98 -5.19 10.30
N VAL A 196 2.74 -4.85 9.98
CA VAL A 196 1.97 -5.47 8.89
C VAL A 196 1.43 -4.39 7.96
N SER A 197 1.32 -4.71 6.68
CA SER A 197 0.56 -3.93 5.69
C SER A 197 -0.45 -4.84 4.99
N GLY A 198 -1.28 -4.31 4.10
CA GLY A 198 -2.24 -5.10 3.35
C GLY A 198 -2.67 -4.47 2.02
N PRO A 199 -3.64 -5.08 1.32
CA PRO A 199 -4.14 -4.56 0.06
C PRO A 199 -4.72 -3.15 0.20
N VAL A 200 -4.40 -2.29 -0.76
CA VAL A 200 -5.01 -0.98 -0.93
C VAL A 200 -5.68 -0.99 -2.29
N LEU A 201 -7.00 -1.11 -2.28
CA LEU A 201 -7.83 -1.31 -3.46
C LEU A 201 -8.43 0.01 -3.92
N ALA A 202 -8.56 0.26 -5.21
CA ALA A 202 -9.28 1.43 -5.70
C ALA A 202 -10.76 1.36 -5.28
N ALA A 203 -11.29 2.39 -4.62
CA ALA A 203 -12.70 2.48 -4.25
C ALA A 203 -13.62 2.78 -5.45
N ARG A 204 -13.05 3.41 -6.49
CA ARG A 204 -13.75 3.87 -7.70
C ARG A 204 -12.81 3.81 -8.89
N LEU A 205 -13.38 3.51 -10.05
CA LEU A 205 -12.70 3.44 -11.35
C LEU A 205 -13.58 4.04 -12.47
N GLY A 206 -14.33 5.09 -12.11
CA GLY A 206 -15.29 5.76 -12.98
C GLY A 206 -14.62 6.72 -13.95
N SER A 207 -13.62 7.48 -13.49
CA SER A 207 -12.90 8.44 -14.34
C SER A 207 -11.66 7.81 -15.00
N PRO A 208 -11.21 8.34 -16.15
CA PRO A 208 -9.93 7.97 -16.75
C PRO A 208 -8.74 8.09 -15.79
N GLU A 209 -8.69 9.15 -14.98
CA GLU A 209 -7.64 9.44 -14.01
C GLU A 209 -7.62 8.42 -12.87
N GLU A 210 -8.80 7.99 -12.38
CA GLU A 210 -8.89 6.94 -11.37
C GLU A 210 -8.33 5.60 -11.89
N ARG A 211 -8.63 5.24 -13.14
CA ARG A 211 -8.12 4.02 -13.79
C ARG A 211 -6.61 4.10 -14.05
N ALA A 212 -6.14 5.25 -14.50
CA ALA A 212 -4.73 5.50 -14.70
C ALA A 212 -3.96 5.45 -13.38
N ALA A 213 -4.47 6.07 -12.32
CA ALA A 213 -3.88 6.02 -10.99
C ALA A 213 -3.78 4.58 -10.46
N ASP A 214 -4.86 3.80 -10.55
CA ASP A 214 -4.87 2.41 -10.07
C ASP A 214 -3.77 1.56 -10.75
N THR A 215 -3.62 1.69 -12.07
CA THR A 215 -2.61 0.97 -12.85
C THR A 215 -1.19 1.51 -12.61
N ALA A 216 -1.01 2.83 -12.71
CA ALA A 216 0.30 3.48 -12.63
C ALA A 216 0.91 3.38 -11.24
N LEU A 217 0.11 3.58 -10.19
CA LEU A 217 0.56 3.55 -8.81
C LEU A 217 0.69 2.11 -8.29
N ALA A 218 -0.22 1.21 -8.73
CA ALA A 218 -0.28 -0.21 -8.38
C ALA A 218 -0.11 -0.47 -6.89
N TRP A 219 -0.98 0.14 -6.07
CA TRP A 219 -0.92 0.02 -4.62
C TRP A 219 -1.39 -1.34 -4.11
N ASN A 220 -2.29 -2.02 -4.83
CA ASN A 220 -2.59 -3.41 -4.55
C ASN A 220 -1.38 -4.31 -4.86
N LYS A 221 -0.93 -5.12 -3.89
CA LYS A 221 0.21 -6.04 -4.04
C LYS A 221 -0.23 -7.51 -4.14
N GLY A 222 -1.52 -7.72 -4.41
CA GLY A 222 -2.11 -9.03 -4.57
C GLY A 222 -2.64 -9.59 -3.25
N PHE A 223 -2.94 -10.90 -3.27
CA PHE A 223 -3.68 -11.56 -2.19
C PHE A 223 -2.89 -12.73 -1.58
N THR A 224 -1.56 -12.71 -1.72
CA THR A 224 -0.65 -13.70 -1.15
C THR A 224 -0.02 -13.15 0.11
N ALA A 225 -0.17 -13.85 1.23
CA ALA A 225 0.50 -13.47 2.48
C ALA A 225 2.02 -13.57 2.35
N ARG A 226 2.74 -12.61 2.94
CA ARG A 226 4.21 -12.57 2.88
C ARG A 226 4.80 -12.19 4.23
N ARG A 227 5.97 -12.74 4.53
CA ARG A 227 6.79 -12.40 5.70
C ARG A 227 8.16 -11.94 5.19
N PHE A 228 8.66 -10.82 5.71
CA PHE A 228 9.90 -10.19 5.29
C PHE A 228 10.82 -9.98 6.49
N SER A 229 12.06 -10.46 6.38
CA SER A 229 13.12 -10.20 7.35
C SER A 229 14.47 -10.18 6.65
N LEU A 230 15.49 -9.61 7.28
CA LEU A 230 16.86 -9.70 6.76
C LEU A 230 17.40 -11.13 6.75
N ALA A 231 16.93 -11.99 7.66
CA ALA A 231 17.35 -13.39 7.75
C ALA A 231 16.77 -14.27 6.63
N ALA A 232 15.58 -13.92 6.13
CA ALA A 232 14.91 -14.62 5.04
C ALA A 232 14.43 -13.61 3.97
N PRO A 233 15.35 -13.04 3.17
CA PRO A 233 14.99 -12.07 2.15
C PRO A 233 14.16 -12.73 1.04
N PRO A 234 13.17 -12.01 0.48
CA PRO A 234 12.32 -12.54 -0.58
C PRO A 234 13.13 -12.86 -1.86
N PRO A 235 12.95 -14.06 -2.45
CA PRO A 235 13.72 -14.49 -3.62
C PRO A 235 13.37 -13.67 -4.88
N ASP A 236 12.15 -13.17 -4.97
CA ASP A 236 11.61 -12.34 -6.06
C ASP A 236 12.01 -10.86 -5.99
N SER A 237 12.84 -10.46 -5.00
CA SER A 237 13.26 -9.06 -4.83
C SER A 237 14.78 -8.88 -4.79
N PRO A 238 15.42 -8.72 -5.97
CA PRO A 238 16.87 -8.57 -6.07
C PRO A 238 17.39 -7.26 -5.43
N ILE A 239 16.52 -6.29 -5.18
CA ILE A 239 16.88 -5.01 -4.54
C ILE A 239 16.48 -4.94 -3.05
N PHE A 240 15.99 -6.03 -2.45
CA PHE A 240 15.61 -6.05 -1.03
C PHE A 240 16.76 -5.57 -0.11
N PRO A 241 16.47 -4.74 0.92
CA PRO A 241 15.15 -4.23 1.32
C PRO A 241 14.69 -2.96 0.61
N PHE A 242 15.47 -2.43 -0.34
CA PHE A 242 15.19 -1.16 -1.04
C PHE A 242 14.12 -1.28 -2.15
N ALA A 243 13.21 -2.26 -2.04
CA ALA A 243 11.96 -2.37 -2.80
C ALA A 243 10.77 -2.06 -1.87
N PRO A 244 10.60 -0.82 -1.38
CA PRO A 244 9.58 -0.52 -0.38
C PRO A 244 8.16 -0.81 -0.85
N GLY A 245 7.90 -0.67 -2.15
CA GLY A 245 6.60 -1.03 -2.74
C GLY A 245 6.26 -2.51 -2.71
N LEU A 246 7.13 -3.38 -2.18
CA LEU A 246 6.86 -4.78 -1.84
C LEU A 246 6.35 -4.94 -0.40
N LEU A 247 6.74 -4.01 0.49
CA LEU A 247 6.56 -4.11 1.93
C LEU A 247 5.21 -3.55 2.39
N GLY A 248 4.64 -2.59 1.66
CA GLY A 248 3.36 -1.98 1.99
C GLY A 248 3.20 -0.58 1.42
N ILE A 249 2.08 0.06 1.78
CA ILE A 249 1.74 1.46 1.48
C ILE A 249 1.28 2.09 2.80
N GLY A 250 1.70 3.32 3.08
CA GLY A 250 1.42 4.01 4.36
C GLY A 250 -0.06 4.17 4.71
N ALA A 251 -0.94 4.11 3.72
CA ALA A 251 -2.39 4.15 3.90
C ALA A 251 -2.95 2.87 4.57
N ASN A 252 -2.26 1.72 4.51
CA ASN A 252 -2.69 0.48 5.15
C ASN A 252 -1.51 -0.16 5.87
N LEU A 253 -1.26 0.30 7.09
CA LEU A 253 -0.09 -0.06 7.86
C LEU A 253 -0.46 -0.21 9.34
N ALA A 254 -0.04 -1.29 9.99
CA ALA A 254 -0.10 -1.41 11.45
C ALA A 254 1.25 -1.83 12.02
N VAL A 255 1.54 -1.40 13.24
CA VAL A 255 2.83 -1.60 13.89
C VAL A 255 2.65 -1.95 15.37
N ARG A 256 3.63 -2.64 15.93
CA ARG A 256 3.90 -2.55 17.36
C ARG A 256 4.45 -1.17 17.67
N ALA A 257 3.85 -0.46 18.61
CA ALA A 257 4.23 0.88 19.00
C ALA A 257 5.67 0.89 19.54
N THR A 258 6.03 -0.13 20.31
CA THR A 258 7.40 -0.36 20.79
C THR A 258 8.41 -0.46 19.63
N ALA A 259 8.11 -1.25 18.60
CA ALA A 259 8.98 -1.39 17.44
C ALA A 259 9.09 -0.09 16.63
N ALA A 260 7.97 0.59 16.36
CA ALA A 260 7.98 1.88 15.66
C ALA A 260 8.77 2.95 16.41
N ARG A 261 8.66 3.00 17.76
CA ARG A 261 9.45 3.91 18.60
C ARG A 261 10.92 3.54 18.62
N SER A 262 11.28 2.25 18.59
CA SER A 262 12.67 1.79 18.61
C SER A 262 13.48 2.31 17.41
N VAL A 263 12.83 2.55 16.27
CA VAL A 263 13.47 3.12 15.08
C VAL A 263 13.36 4.65 15.01
N GLY A 264 12.67 5.28 15.96
CA GLY A 264 12.48 6.73 16.03
C GLY A 264 11.24 7.26 15.29
N GLY A 265 10.21 6.43 15.07
CA GLY A 265 8.98 6.83 14.39
C GLY A 265 9.16 7.09 12.89
N PHE A 266 8.27 7.83 12.26
CA PHE A 266 8.40 8.31 10.88
C PHE A 266 9.42 9.46 10.82
N ASP A 267 10.19 9.55 9.74
CA ASP A 267 11.10 10.68 9.53
C ASP A 267 10.30 11.94 9.14
N GLU A 268 10.30 12.94 10.01
CA GLU A 268 9.57 14.20 9.83
C GLU A 268 10.12 15.05 8.68
N ALA A 269 11.31 14.72 8.15
CA ALA A 269 11.84 15.36 6.95
C ALA A 269 11.22 14.83 5.65
N MET A 270 10.43 13.75 5.70
CA MET A 270 9.81 13.14 4.52
C MET A 270 8.28 13.18 4.56
N GLY A 271 7.68 13.04 3.38
CA GLY A 271 6.25 12.90 3.19
C GLY A 271 5.51 14.18 2.82
N PRO A 272 4.20 14.08 2.54
CA PRO A 272 3.35 15.23 2.22
C PRO A 272 3.43 16.32 3.31
N GLY A 273 3.37 17.58 2.87
CA GLY A 273 3.55 18.75 3.76
C GLY A 273 5.01 19.18 3.96
N THR A 274 5.97 18.42 3.40
CA THR A 274 7.39 18.77 3.34
C THR A 274 7.83 18.96 1.89
N PRO A 275 9.01 19.57 1.62
CA PRO A 275 9.57 19.66 0.26
C PRO A 275 9.76 18.32 -0.47
N THR A 276 9.74 17.20 0.25
CA THR A 276 9.94 15.85 -0.34
C THR A 276 8.66 15.27 -0.93
N HIS A 277 7.49 15.77 -0.53
CA HIS A 277 6.15 15.37 -0.99
C HIS A 277 5.73 13.91 -0.78
N GLY A 278 6.64 12.99 -0.45
CA GLY A 278 6.36 11.56 -0.30
C GLY A 278 7.59 10.77 0.16
N GLY A 279 7.45 9.44 0.16
CA GLY A 279 8.54 8.49 0.45
C GLY A 279 8.76 8.20 1.93
N GLU A 280 7.93 8.75 2.82
CA GLU A 280 8.03 8.56 4.27
C GLU A 280 7.69 7.13 4.71
N ASP A 281 6.71 6.50 4.06
CA ASP A 281 6.30 5.12 4.33
C ASP A 281 7.36 4.13 3.84
N CYS A 282 7.87 4.38 2.63
CA CYS A 282 8.94 3.63 2.00
C CYS A 282 10.18 3.64 2.89
N GLU A 283 10.54 4.82 3.39
CA GLU A 283 11.68 4.95 4.27
C GLU A 283 11.44 4.28 5.62
N PHE A 284 10.27 4.47 6.23
CA PHE A 284 9.94 3.88 7.51
C PHE A 284 10.00 2.35 7.46
N LEU A 285 9.38 1.73 6.45
CA LEU A 285 9.36 0.28 6.25
C LEU A 285 10.77 -0.29 6.03
N VAL A 286 11.59 0.39 5.22
CA VAL A 286 12.98 -0.02 5.00
C VAL A 286 13.79 0.08 6.28
N ARG A 287 13.63 1.16 7.04
CA ARG A 287 14.33 1.34 8.32
C ARG A 287 13.91 0.31 9.37
N MET A 288 12.63 -0.08 9.41
CA MET A 288 12.18 -1.19 10.25
C MET A 288 12.90 -2.50 9.91
N ILE A 289 12.93 -2.89 8.62
CA ILE A 289 13.67 -4.08 8.17
C ILE A 289 15.17 -3.98 8.50
N LEU A 290 15.79 -2.82 8.24
CA LEU A 290 17.21 -2.62 8.51
C LEU A 290 17.55 -2.64 10.01
N ALA A 291 16.58 -2.36 10.88
CA ALA A 291 16.70 -2.52 12.33
C ALA A 291 16.50 -3.97 12.81
N GLY A 292 16.28 -4.92 11.89
CA GLY A 292 16.12 -6.34 12.19
C GLY A 292 14.67 -6.77 12.47
N HIS A 293 13.70 -5.86 12.36
CA HIS A 293 12.30 -6.17 12.58
C HIS A 293 11.72 -7.04 11.45
N VAL A 294 10.73 -7.87 11.80
CA VAL A 294 9.97 -8.68 10.83
C VAL A 294 8.72 -7.93 10.39
N LEU A 295 8.50 -7.85 9.07
CA LEU A 295 7.31 -7.25 8.47
C LEU A 295 6.43 -8.32 7.82
N GLY A 296 5.12 -8.12 7.87
CA GLY A 296 4.13 -8.95 7.18
C GLY A 296 3.37 -8.17 6.11
N TYR A 297 2.96 -8.88 5.04
CA TYR A 297 1.90 -8.45 4.15
C TYR A 297 0.70 -9.36 4.38
N LEU A 298 -0.42 -8.78 4.80
CA LEU A 298 -1.64 -9.45 5.25
C LEU A 298 -2.79 -9.17 4.27
N PRO A 299 -3.07 -10.08 3.31
CA PRO A 299 -4.18 -9.97 2.38
C PRO A 299 -5.54 -9.77 3.04
N GLY A 300 -5.74 -10.34 4.24
CA GLY A 300 -6.99 -10.24 4.99
C GLY A 300 -7.33 -8.84 5.48
N ALA A 301 -6.34 -7.99 5.74
CA ALA A 301 -6.55 -6.63 6.21
C ALA A 301 -6.45 -5.65 5.03
N TYR A 302 -7.55 -5.50 4.29
CA TYR A 302 -7.63 -4.61 3.14
C TYR A 302 -8.43 -3.35 3.42
N LEU A 303 -8.28 -2.37 2.53
CA LEU A 303 -9.10 -1.16 2.50
C LEU A 303 -9.33 -0.68 1.07
N TRP A 304 -10.31 0.21 0.93
CA TRP A 304 -10.63 0.92 -0.30
C TRP A 304 -10.06 2.35 -0.23
N HIS A 305 -9.39 2.79 -1.27
CA HIS A 305 -8.81 4.12 -1.37
C HIS A 305 -9.43 4.92 -2.51
N HIS A 306 -9.77 6.18 -2.25
CA HIS A 306 -10.33 7.07 -3.26
C HIS A 306 -9.21 7.78 -4.03
N HIS A 307 -8.96 7.34 -5.26
CA HIS A 307 -8.09 8.06 -6.17
C HIS A 307 -8.62 9.46 -6.47
N ARG A 308 -7.68 10.34 -6.84
CA ARG A 308 -7.98 11.70 -7.26
C ARG A 308 -8.55 11.64 -8.68
N PRO A 309 -9.76 12.16 -8.94
CA PRO A 309 -10.39 12.07 -10.25
C PRO A 309 -9.89 13.15 -11.22
N ASP A 310 -8.88 13.95 -10.85
CA ASP A 310 -8.45 15.12 -11.61
C ASP A 310 -7.01 14.98 -12.12
N GLN A 311 -6.78 15.38 -13.37
CA GLN A 311 -5.52 15.20 -14.06
C GLN A 311 -4.38 15.99 -13.41
N GLU A 312 -4.66 17.21 -12.94
CA GLU A 312 -3.63 18.04 -12.29
C GLU A 312 -3.14 17.41 -10.99
N ALA A 313 -4.04 16.92 -10.13
CA ALA A 313 -3.64 16.29 -8.90
C ALA A 313 -3.04 14.90 -9.11
N LEU A 314 -3.44 14.14 -10.15
CA LEU A 314 -2.73 12.93 -10.54
C LEU A 314 -1.27 13.26 -10.92
N ARG A 315 -1.06 14.26 -11.79
CA ARG A 315 0.28 14.73 -12.18
C ARG A 315 1.09 15.16 -10.95
N LYS A 316 0.49 15.95 -10.05
CA LYS A 316 1.14 16.41 -8.81
C LYS A 316 1.47 15.26 -7.87
N GLN A 317 0.61 14.24 -7.78
CA GLN A 317 0.87 13.04 -6.99
C GLN A 317 2.05 12.24 -7.54
N MET A 318 2.08 12.01 -8.86
CA MET A 318 3.20 11.31 -9.52
C MET A 318 4.53 12.07 -9.36
N GLU A 319 4.51 13.40 -9.57
CA GLU A 319 5.66 14.26 -9.33
C GLU A 319 6.15 14.16 -7.87
N GLY A 320 5.21 14.22 -6.93
CA GLY A 320 5.50 14.07 -5.50
C GLY A 320 6.14 12.73 -5.16
N TYR A 321 5.68 11.63 -5.75
CA TYR A 321 6.28 10.30 -5.56
C TYR A 321 7.67 10.18 -6.16
N ALA A 322 7.90 10.81 -7.31
CA ALA A 322 9.23 10.86 -7.90
C ALA A 322 10.22 11.64 -7.01
N VAL A 323 9.81 12.80 -6.49
CA VAL A 323 10.62 13.57 -5.52
C VAL A 323 10.86 12.76 -4.25
N GLY A 324 9.82 12.13 -3.70
CA GLY A 324 9.91 11.28 -2.51
C GLY A 324 10.87 10.10 -2.69
N LEU A 325 10.81 9.41 -3.84
CA LEU A 325 11.75 8.34 -4.16
C LEU A 325 13.20 8.87 -4.25
N GLY A 326 13.43 10.00 -4.91
CA GLY A 326 14.74 10.64 -4.96
C GLY A 326 15.25 11.06 -3.56
N SER A 327 14.36 11.57 -2.70
CA SER A 327 14.65 11.92 -1.31
C SER A 327 15.03 10.70 -0.47
N PHE A 328 14.28 9.60 -0.59
CA PHE A 328 14.61 8.33 0.05
C PHE A 328 15.98 7.80 -0.39
N LEU A 329 16.24 7.78 -1.71
CA LEU A 329 17.55 7.36 -2.24
C LEU A 329 18.69 8.26 -1.74
N ALA A 330 18.46 9.56 -1.59
CA ALA A 330 19.42 10.47 -0.99
C ALA A 330 19.73 10.12 0.47
N LYS A 331 18.71 9.76 1.27
CA LYS A 331 18.91 9.28 2.63
C LYS A 331 19.73 7.99 2.67
N VAL A 332 19.45 7.05 1.76
CA VAL A 332 20.25 5.82 1.59
C VAL A 332 21.70 6.14 1.25
N ALA A 333 21.95 7.05 0.31
CA ALA A 333 23.29 7.45 -0.10
C ALA A 333 24.07 8.18 1.02
N LEU A 334 23.39 8.87 1.93
CA LEU A 334 24.01 9.54 3.08
C LEU A 334 24.42 8.57 4.21
N SER A 335 23.93 7.33 4.21
CA SER A 335 24.38 6.26 5.11
C SER A 335 25.54 5.48 4.48
N PRO A 336 26.71 5.31 5.13
CA PRO A 336 27.81 4.50 4.60
C PRO A 336 27.39 3.05 4.29
N GLN A 337 26.65 2.41 5.21
CA GLN A 337 26.16 1.05 5.02
C GLN A 337 25.08 1.00 3.93
N GLY A 338 24.13 1.96 3.95
CA GLY A 338 23.09 2.09 2.94
C GLY A 338 23.67 2.24 1.53
N ARG A 339 24.67 3.11 1.37
CA ARG A 339 25.38 3.33 0.10
C ARG A 339 26.05 2.07 -0.42
N SER A 340 26.79 1.36 0.43
CA SER A 340 27.45 0.10 0.04
C SER A 340 26.44 -0.97 -0.39
N ALA A 341 25.34 -1.11 0.36
CA ALA A 341 24.28 -2.07 0.05
C ALA A 341 23.53 -1.71 -1.25
N ALA A 342 23.27 -0.42 -1.49
CA ALA A 342 22.58 0.07 -2.67
C ALA A 342 23.42 -0.03 -3.94
N LEU A 343 24.72 0.28 -3.89
CA LEU A 343 25.62 0.19 -5.05
C LEU A 343 25.66 -1.22 -5.65
N ARG A 344 25.68 -2.25 -4.80
CA ARG A 344 25.66 -3.66 -5.24
C ARG A 344 24.36 -4.06 -5.95
N ARG A 345 23.29 -3.27 -5.80
CA ARG A 345 21.94 -3.53 -6.30
C ARG A 345 21.56 -2.61 -7.47
N LEU A 346 22.46 -1.74 -7.91
CA LEU A 346 22.18 -0.73 -8.93
C LEU A 346 21.64 -1.30 -10.25
N PRO A 347 22.19 -2.40 -10.83
CA PRO A 347 21.64 -2.98 -12.06
C PRO A 347 20.19 -3.43 -11.89
N ALA A 348 19.89 -4.11 -10.79
CA ALA A 348 18.53 -4.57 -10.47
C ALA A 348 17.57 -3.39 -10.18
N ALA A 349 18.08 -2.30 -9.59
CA ALA A 349 17.30 -1.08 -9.39
C ALA A 349 16.93 -0.39 -10.72
N VAL A 350 17.87 -0.35 -11.68
CA VAL A 350 17.61 0.17 -13.03
C VAL A 350 16.57 -0.68 -13.75
N ALA A 351 16.68 -2.01 -13.68
CA ALA A 351 15.68 -2.92 -14.24
C ALA A 351 14.29 -2.68 -13.63
N ARG A 352 14.21 -2.47 -12.31
CA ARG A 352 12.96 -2.15 -11.63
C ARG A 352 12.36 -0.82 -12.09
N LEU A 353 13.18 0.22 -12.28
CA LEU A 353 12.70 1.51 -12.80
C LEU A 353 12.13 1.38 -14.21
N ARG A 354 12.74 0.58 -15.09
CA ARG A 354 12.20 0.30 -16.43
C ARG A 354 10.85 -0.41 -16.37
N HIS A 355 10.69 -1.37 -15.47
CA HIS A 355 9.40 -2.03 -15.24
C HIS A 355 8.32 -1.04 -14.76
N ILE A 356 8.68 -0.08 -13.90
CA ILE A 356 7.76 0.97 -13.44
C ILE A 356 7.34 1.84 -14.62
N SER A 357 8.29 2.31 -15.44
CA SER A 357 7.99 3.07 -16.67
C SER A 357 7.07 2.31 -17.62
N ALA A 358 7.35 1.03 -17.87
CA ALA A 358 6.52 0.22 -18.76
C ALA A 358 5.08 0.09 -18.25
N ARG A 359 4.89 -0.04 -16.93
CA ARG A 359 3.56 -0.06 -16.30
C ARG A 359 2.86 1.29 -16.42
N GLU A 360 3.56 2.39 -16.12
CA GLU A 360 3.01 3.75 -16.24
C GLU A 360 2.60 4.07 -17.68
N ALA A 361 3.40 3.66 -18.68
CA ALA A 361 3.07 3.81 -20.09
C ALA A 361 1.83 3.01 -20.53
N GLY A 362 1.51 1.92 -19.81
CA GLY A 362 0.32 1.09 -20.06
C GLY A 362 -0.93 1.51 -19.25
N ALA A 363 -0.87 2.60 -18.49
CA ALA A 363 -1.95 3.00 -17.58
C ALA A 363 -3.10 3.81 -18.24
N GLY A 364 -3.12 3.91 -19.57
CA GLY A 364 -4.23 4.51 -20.32
C GLY A 364 -4.10 6.03 -20.53
N ASP A 365 -5.10 6.59 -21.22
CA ASP A 365 -5.02 7.92 -21.86
C ASP A 365 -4.92 9.10 -20.88
N ALA A 366 -5.30 8.93 -19.61
CA ALA A 366 -5.22 9.98 -18.61
C ALA A 366 -3.80 10.19 -18.04
N MET A 367 -2.85 9.32 -18.41
CA MET A 367 -1.47 9.48 -18.02
C MET A 367 -0.86 10.75 -18.64
N PRO A 368 -0.15 11.59 -17.86
CA PRO A 368 0.53 12.75 -18.42
C PRO A 368 1.53 12.34 -19.52
N ALA A 369 1.47 13.00 -20.68
CA ALA A 369 2.35 12.70 -21.81
C ALA A 369 3.85 12.88 -21.46
N ASP A 370 4.15 13.72 -20.47
CA ASP A 370 5.50 13.99 -19.97
C ASP A 370 5.88 13.17 -18.72
N ALA A 371 5.09 12.16 -18.33
CA ALA A 371 5.24 11.43 -17.06
C ALA A 371 6.69 10.94 -16.79
N ASP A 372 7.37 10.38 -17.80
CA ASP A 372 8.76 9.93 -17.66
C ASP A 372 9.75 11.08 -17.40
N GLN A 373 9.54 12.24 -18.04
CA GLN A 373 10.34 13.44 -17.83
C GLN A 373 10.07 14.03 -16.45
N THR A 374 8.79 14.12 -16.04
CA THR A 374 8.37 14.55 -14.71
C THR A 374 9.02 13.67 -13.63
N ARG A 375 8.97 12.34 -13.80
CA ARG A 375 9.55 11.38 -12.85
C ARG A 375 11.06 11.54 -12.75
N THR A 376 11.75 11.64 -13.88
CA THR A 376 13.22 11.82 -13.90
C THR A 376 13.61 13.12 -13.19
N ARG A 377 12.92 14.23 -13.49
CA ARG A 377 13.16 15.52 -12.85
C ARG A 377 12.86 15.49 -11.35
N GLY A 378 11.75 14.87 -10.95
CA GLY A 378 11.37 14.69 -9.56
C GLY A 378 12.45 13.93 -8.78
N MET A 379 12.89 12.78 -9.31
CA MET A 379 13.96 11.98 -8.68
C MET A 379 15.26 12.76 -8.53
N LEU A 380 15.65 13.57 -9.51
CA LEU A 380 16.85 14.43 -9.44
C LEU A 380 16.72 15.58 -8.43
N ASN A 381 15.50 16.09 -8.22
CA ASN A 381 15.22 17.13 -7.22
C ASN A 381 15.17 16.59 -5.78
N GLY A 382 14.85 15.30 -5.62
CA GLY A 382 14.70 14.62 -4.33
C GLY A 382 15.85 14.83 -3.33
N PRO A 383 17.14 14.72 -3.70
CA PRO A 383 18.26 14.97 -2.79
C PRO A 383 18.28 16.38 -2.21
N ARG A 384 18.05 17.41 -3.05
CA ARG A 384 17.99 18.81 -2.60
C ARG A 384 16.80 19.00 -1.65
N ALA A 385 15.64 18.48 -2.02
CA ALA A 385 14.42 18.53 -1.21
C ALA A 385 14.64 17.89 0.19
N TYR A 386 15.23 16.70 0.23
CA TYR A 386 15.54 16.00 1.48
C TYR A 386 16.52 16.78 2.36
N LEU A 387 17.62 17.28 1.79
CA LEU A 387 18.62 18.04 2.55
C LEU A 387 18.05 19.36 3.12
N GLN A 388 17.21 20.05 2.35
CA GLN A 388 16.50 21.24 2.80
C GLN A 388 15.54 20.91 3.96
N SER A 389 14.69 19.89 3.76
CA SER A 389 13.71 19.44 4.75
C SER A 389 14.39 18.97 6.05
N ARG A 390 15.41 18.12 5.94
CA ARG A 390 16.22 17.62 7.06
C ARG A 390 16.83 18.74 7.90
N ARG A 391 17.36 19.79 7.26
CA ARG A 391 17.92 20.96 7.97
C ARG A 391 16.83 21.73 8.71
N ALA A 392 15.68 21.97 8.06
CA ALA A 392 14.56 22.69 8.65
C ALA A 392 13.98 21.93 9.87
N VAL A 393 13.71 20.64 9.72
CA VAL A 393 13.16 19.79 10.80
C VAL A 393 14.11 19.74 12.00
N ARG A 394 15.42 19.56 11.76
CA ARG A 394 16.41 19.57 12.86
C ARG A 394 16.48 20.90 13.60
N ARG A 395 16.38 22.03 12.89
CA ARG A 395 16.33 23.36 13.52
C ARG A 395 15.08 23.55 14.36
N ALA A 396 13.97 22.94 13.96
CA ALA A 396 12.71 22.94 14.69
C ALA A 396 12.64 21.88 15.82
N GLY A 397 13.71 21.14 16.10
CA GLY A 397 13.74 20.08 17.10
C GLY A 397 12.95 18.81 16.72
N GLY A 398 12.61 18.66 15.44
CA GLY A 398 11.86 17.51 14.94
C GLY A 398 12.69 16.24 14.74
N ALA A 399 12.00 15.12 14.54
CA ALA A 399 12.60 13.80 14.41
C ALA A 399 13.15 13.55 12.99
N VAL A 400 14.47 13.36 12.87
CA VAL A 400 15.13 12.88 11.64
C VAL A 400 15.99 11.65 11.99
N PRO A 401 15.37 10.47 12.19
CA PRO A 401 16.08 9.27 12.57
C PRO A 401 17.09 8.88 11.48
N PRO A 402 18.26 8.32 11.85
CA PRO A 402 19.19 7.78 10.87
C PRO A 402 18.57 6.56 10.16
N LEU A 403 18.98 6.27 8.93
CA LEU A 403 18.49 5.10 8.19
C LEU A 403 18.80 3.77 8.92
N MET A 404 19.93 3.73 9.63
CA MET A 404 20.32 2.64 10.52
C MET A 404 20.69 3.26 11.88
N GLY A 405 20.10 2.76 12.96
CA GLY A 405 20.46 3.15 14.33
C GLY A 405 21.75 2.46 14.81
N PHE A 406 22.28 2.86 15.97
CA PHE A 406 23.31 2.12 16.70
C PHE A 406 22.71 0.85 17.33
N VAL A 407 22.28 -0.08 16.49
CA VAL A 407 22.13 -1.48 16.86
C VAL A 407 23.28 -2.19 16.15
N GLY A 408 23.96 -3.14 16.81
CA GLY A 408 25.21 -3.78 16.33
C GLY A 408 25.16 -4.25 14.87
N PRO A 409 26.30 -4.62 14.26
CA PRO A 409 26.49 -4.64 12.81
C PRO A 409 25.46 -5.53 12.09
N ALA A 410 24.32 -4.94 11.73
CA ALA A 410 23.36 -5.55 10.82
C ALA A 410 23.97 -5.46 9.42
N VAL A 411 24.77 -6.46 9.07
CA VAL A 411 25.25 -6.63 7.70
C VAL A 411 24.04 -7.04 6.88
N VAL A 412 23.55 -6.17 5.99
CA VAL A 412 22.59 -6.56 4.96
C VAL A 412 23.27 -7.64 4.11
N PRO A 413 22.85 -8.92 4.18
CA PRO A 413 23.53 -9.97 3.45
C PRO A 413 23.50 -9.69 1.95
N GLY A 414 24.51 -10.16 1.23
CA GLY A 414 24.43 -10.24 -0.23
C GLY A 414 23.25 -11.14 -0.59
N HIS A 415 22.40 -10.72 -1.54
CA HIS A 415 21.34 -11.59 -2.06
C HIS A 415 22.04 -12.80 -2.71
N ARG A 416 21.94 -13.96 -2.07
CA ARG A 416 22.32 -15.24 -2.64
C ARG A 416 21.02 -15.95 -3.02
N THR A 417 20.90 -16.32 -4.29
CA THR A 417 19.90 -17.27 -4.75
C THR A 417 20.15 -18.58 -4.02
N VAL A 418 19.33 -18.89 -3.01
CA VAL A 418 19.37 -20.16 -2.30
C VAL A 418 17.97 -20.76 -2.30
N THR A 419 17.92 -22.01 -2.73
CA THR A 419 16.76 -22.87 -2.79
C THR A 419 16.51 -23.58 -1.44
N ALA A 420 15.22 -23.71 -1.09
CA ALA A 420 14.58 -24.71 -0.21
C ALA A 420 14.04 -24.34 1.20
N SER A 421 12.71 -24.54 1.31
CA SER A 421 11.80 -25.18 2.30
C SER A 421 11.69 -24.80 3.80
N GLY A 422 10.43 -24.47 4.18
CA GLY A 422 9.74 -24.68 5.48
C GLY A 422 9.77 -23.47 6.44
N ALA A 423 8.69 -22.85 6.94
CA ALA A 423 7.31 -23.30 7.23
C ALA A 423 6.18 -22.38 6.67
N PHE A 424 6.48 -21.64 5.60
CA PHE A 424 5.51 -21.22 4.56
C PHE A 424 5.51 -22.30 3.46
N PRO A 425 4.50 -22.44 2.55
CA PRO A 425 4.47 -23.55 1.59
C PRO A 425 5.82 -23.72 0.91
N ALA A 426 6.35 -24.95 0.95
CA ALA A 426 7.64 -25.25 0.34
C ALA A 426 7.57 -24.92 -1.15
N ALA A 427 8.55 -24.15 -1.64
CA ALA A 427 8.67 -23.85 -3.04
C ALA A 427 8.82 -25.15 -3.85
N GLY A 428 7.89 -25.39 -4.77
CA GLY A 428 8.03 -26.35 -5.87
C GLY A 428 6.98 -27.46 -5.92
N GLN A 429 5.86 -27.17 -6.57
CA GLN A 429 5.41 -27.88 -7.78
C GLN A 429 4.18 -27.14 -8.34
N GLN A 430 4.44 -26.19 -9.26
CA GLN A 430 3.45 -25.82 -10.27
C GLN A 430 3.69 -26.73 -11.49
N PRO A 431 2.64 -27.21 -12.17
CA PRO A 431 2.79 -27.72 -13.52
C PRO A 431 3.15 -26.55 -14.46
N ALA A 432 4.13 -26.79 -15.33
CA ALA A 432 4.56 -25.85 -16.35
C ALA A 432 3.41 -25.59 -17.34
N GLU A 433 3.06 -24.33 -17.55
CA GLU A 433 2.33 -23.90 -18.75
C GLU A 433 3.37 -23.49 -19.80
N ASP A 434 3.35 -24.19 -20.92
CA ASP A 434 4.24 -24.01 -22.07
C ASP A 434 4.09 -22.62 -22.68
N GLY A 435 5.18 -21.87 -22.67
CA GLY A 435 5.34 -20.68 -23.48
C GLY A 435 5.65 -21.04 -24.93
N GLU A 436 4.74 -20.69 -25.83
CA GLU A 436 4.95 -20.59 -27.27
C GLU A 436 6.31 -19.94 -27.58
N ARG A 437 7.25 -20.75 -28.06
CA ARG A 437 8.42 -20.25 -28.80
C ARG A 437 8.11 -20.31 -30.28
N ALA A 438 7.81 -19.14 -30.83
CA ALA A 438 7.93 -18.90 -32.27
C ALA A 438 9.42 -19.01 -32.66
N GLY A 439 9.75 -20.09 -33.37
CA GLY A 439 11.05 -20.31 -34.00
C GLY A 439 10.85 -20.45 -35.51
N THR A 440 11.24 -19.42 -36.24
CA THR A 440 11.47 -19.42 -37.68
C THR A 440 12.69 -20.28 -38.01
N ASP A 441 12.55 -21.29 -38.90
CA ASP A 441 13.24 -21.34 -40.21
C ASP A 441 13.08 -22.71 -40.93
N PRO A 442 13.33 -22.76 -42.26
CA PRO A 442 12.55 -23.56 -43.21
C PRO A 442 13.23 -24.85 -43.66
N VAL A 443 12.46 -25.87 -44.01
CA VAL A 443 12.90 -26.93 -44.93
C VAL A 443 11.71 -27.45 -45.76
N VAL A 444 11.88 -27.36 -47.08
CA VAL A 444 11.16 -28.05 -48.17
C VAL A 444 12.23 -28.91 -48.88
N PRO A 445 11.96 -29.96 -49.68
CA PRO A 445 10.78 -30.82 -49.87
C PRO A 445 11.09 -32.35 -49.76
N ALA A 446 10.05 -33.17 -49.77
CA ALA A 446 9.85 -34.26 -50.74
C ALA A 446 8.35 -34.57 -50.84
#